data_AF-A0A0R1VCQ6-F1
#
_entry.id   AF-A0A0R1VCQ6-F1
#
_cell.length_a   1.000
_cell.length_b   1.000
_cell.length_c   1.000
_cell.angle_alpha   90.00
_cell.angle_beta   90.00
_cell.angle_gamma   90.00
#
_symmetry.space_group_name_H-M   'P 1'
#
loop_
_entity.id
_entity.type
_entity.pdbx_description
1 polymer ?
#
loop_
_entity_poly.entity_id
_entity_poly.type
_entity_poly.pdbx_seq_one_letter_code
_entity_poly.pdbx_strand_id
1 'polypeptide(L)'
;MVESINTKVDLVIKGSSMLGLGSYGQIMIGDRGFEFFDDRNVNNYIQIPWDEVDYVIAEVLFGGHWIPRYALRTKRNGTYTFASKQPKVVLRAIRKYVEPERMVRSLSFFQGIWRGLKALIHRKKH
;
A
#
# COMPACT_ATOMS: atom_id res chain seq x y z
N MET A 1 -19.91 -17.44 1.21
CA MET A 1 -19.47 -16.50 2.26
C MET A 1 -17.95 -16.50 2.20
N VAL A 2 -17.29 -15.35 2.06
CA VAL A 2 -15.82 -15.30 2.15
C VAL A 2 -15.44 -15.31 3.63
N GLU A 3 -14.47 -16.14 3.99
CA GLU A 3 -13.93 -16.20 5.33
C GLU A 3 -12.60 -15.44 5.39
N SER A 4 -12.42 -14.67 6.45
CA SER A 4 -11.15 -13.99 6.73
C SER A 4 -10.08 -15.01 7.05
N ILE A 5 -8.85 -14.78 6.58
CA ILE A 5 -7.70 -15.60 6.98
C ILE A 5 -7.26 -15.29 8.42
N ASN A 6 -7.58 -14.10 8.92
CA ASN A 6 -7.21 -13.64 10.24
C ASN A 6 -8.10 -14.27 11.31
N THR A 7 -7.50 -14.72 12.42
CA THR A 7 -8.25 -15.16 13.61
C THR A 7 -8.37 -14.07 14.66
N LYS A 8 -7.52 -13.05 14.57
CA LYS A 8 -7.54 -11.86 15.41
C LYS A 8 -7.38 -10.62 14.54
N VAL A 9 -8.26 -9.65 14.75
CA VAL A 9 -8.26 -8.38 14.02
C VAL A 9 -7.61 -7.29 14.86
N ASP A 10 -6.62 -6.61 14.27
CA ASP A 10 -5.90 -5.50 14.87
C ASP A 10 -6.44 -4.14 14.40
N LEU A 11 -6.85 -4.04 13.13
CA LEU A 11 -7.35 -2.82 12.53
C LEU A 11 -8.36 -3.13 11.42
N VAL A 12 -9.48 -2.40 11.41
CA VAL A 12 -10.38 -2.32 10.26
C VAL A 12 -10.52 -0.85 9.89
N ILE A 13 -10.35 -0.51 8.61
CA ILE A 13 -10.43 0.86 8.14
C ILE A 13 -10.96 0.94 6.71
N LYS A 14 -11.74 1.98 6.41
CA LYS A 14 -12.15 2.26 5.03
C LYS A 14 -10.93 2.63 4.17
N GLY A 15 -10.87 2.03 3.00
CA GLY A 15 -9.82 2.27 2.02
C GLY A 15 -10.30 1.99 0.61
N SER A 16 -9.34 2.04 -0.31
CA SER A 16 -9.56 1.64 -1.70
C SER A 16 -8.44 0.75 -2.17
N SER A 17 -8.81 -0.25 -2.97
CA SER A 17 -7.89 -1.03 -3.79
C SER A 17 -7.75 -0.36 -5.16
N MET A 18 -6.54 -0.30 -5.67
CA MET A 18 -6.24 0.18 -7.02
C MET A 18 -6.12 -0.95 -8.04
N LEU A 19 -6.55 -2.16 -7.69
CA LEU A 19 -6.59 -3.29 -8.61
C LEU A 19 -7.68 -3.06 -9.68
N GLY A 20 -7.34 -3.25 -10.95
CA GLY A 20 -8.28 -3.06 -12.07
C GLY A 20 -8.79 -1.63 -12.18
N LEU A 21 -10.13 -1.45 -12.25
CA LEU A 21 -10.77 -0.12 -12.29
C LEU A 21 -10.79 0.60 -10.93
N GLY A 22 -10.23 -0.02 -9.89
CA GLY A 22 -10.26 0.46 -8.53
C GLY A 22 -11.60 0.22 -7.84
N SER A 23 -11.54 0.03 -6.53
CA SER A 23 -12.70 -0.28 -5.69
C SER A 23 -12.58 0.35 -4.32
N TYR A 24 -13.70 0.83 -3.78
CA TYR A 24 -13.82 1.19 -2.37
C TYR A 24 -14.18 -0.04 -1.54
N GLY A 25 -13.69 -0.07 -0.30
CA GLY A 25 -13.87 -1.21 0.56
C GLY A 25 -13.32 -1.01 1.97
N GLN A 26 -13.21 -2.14 2.66
CA GLN A 26 -12.61 -2.21 3.98
C GLN A 26 -11.27 -2.93 3.92
N ILE A 27 -10.26 -2.30 4.51
CA ILE A 27 -8.95 -2.90 4.75
C ILE A 27 -8.97 -3.46 6.16
N MET A 28 -8.57 -4.72 6.29
CA MET A 28 -8.43 -5.43 7.56
C MET A 28 -6.98 -5.88 7.74
N ILE A 29 -6.42 -5.62 8.92
CA ILE A 29 -5.11 -6.12 9.33
C ILE A 29 -5.34 -7.01 10.53
N GLY A 30 -4.80 -8.22 10.49
CA GLY A 30 -4.85 -9.16 11.60
C GLY A 30 -3.58 -9.97 11.76
N ASP A 31 -3.68 -11.01 12.56
CA ASP A 31 -2.59 -11.89 12.96
C ASP A 31 -1.97 -12.69 11.81
N ARG A 32 -2.72 -12.97 10.74
CA ARG A 32 -2.27 -13.82 9.62
C ARG A 32 -2.02 -13.09 8.31
N GLY A 33 -2.63 -11.92 8.09
CA GLY A 33 -2.40 -11.16 6.88
C GLY A 33 -3.10 -9.82 6.78
N PHE A 34 -2.86 -9.20 5.62
CA PHE A 34 -3.56 -8.02 5.14
C PHE A 34 -4.72 -8.45 4.25
N GLU A 35 -5.91 -7.89 4.45
CA GLU A 35 -7.08 -8.20 3.65
C GLU A 35 -7.79 -6.93 3.18
N PHE A 36 -8.44 -7.02 2.03
CA PHE A 36 -9.34 -6.01 1.50
C PHE A 36 -10.63 -6.66 1.04
N PHE A 37 -11.77 -6.08 1.41
CA PHE A 37 -13.10 -6.52 1.01
C PHE A 37 -13.83 -5.36 0.31
N ASP A 38 -14.29 -5.59 -0.92
CA ASP A 38 -15.04 -4.59 -1.71
C ASP A 38 -16.43 -4.33 -1.09
N ASP A 39 -16.80 -3.05 -0.96
CA ASP A 39 -18.07 -2.64 -0.34
C ASP A 39 -19.30 -3.05 -1.17
N ARG A 40 -19.16 -3.20 -2.51
CA ARG A 40 -20.25 -3.56 -3.43
C ARG A 40 -20.44 -5.06 -3.55
N ASN A 41 -19.35 -5.82 -3.51
CA ASN A 41 -19.39 -7.27 -3.59
C ASN A 41 -18.29 -7.91 -2.74
N VAL A 42 -18.66 -8.46 -1.59
CA VAL A 42 -17.72 -9.10 -0.66
C VAL A 42 -17.00 -10.32 -1.23
N ASN A 43 -17.51 -10.94 -2.31
CA ASN A 43 -16.78 -12.00 -3.02
C ASN A 43 -15.62 -11.46 -3.87
N ASN A 44 -15.53 -10.13 -4.06
CA ASN A 44 -14.36 -9.46 -4.59
C ASN A 44 -13.48 -9.01 -3.42
N TYR A 45 -12.49 -9.83 -3.10
CA TYR A 45 -11.60 -9.61 -1.97
C TYR A 45 -10.15 -9.86 -2.37
N ILE A 46 -9.23 -9.33 -1.57
CA ILE A 46 -7.80 -9.57 -1.68
C ILE A 46 -7.34 -10.02 -0.30
N GLN A 47 -6.65 -11.16 -0.23
CA GLN A 47 -6.03 -11.67 0.99
C GLN A 47 -4.54 -11.87 0.72
N ILE A 48 -3.70 -11.24 1.53
CA ILE A 48 -2.25 -11.28 1.43
C ILE A 48 -1.72 -11.76 2.78
N PRO A 49 -1.46 -13.07 2.90
CA PRO A 49 -0.77 -13.63 4.07
C PRO A 49 0.57 -12.93 4.34
N TRP A 50 0.95 -12.77 5.60
CA TRP A 50 2.19 -12.06 5.96
C TRP A 50 3.45 -12.74 5.41
N ASP A 51 3.44 -14.06 5.28
CA ASP A 51 4.52 -14.84 4.67
C ASP A 51 4.63 -14.59 3.16
N GLU A 52 3.59 -14.07 2.51
CA GLU A 52 3.66 -13.62 1.11
C GLU A 52 4.11 -12.16 0.95
N VAL A 53 4.28 -11.40 2.04
CA VAL A 53 4.71 -10.01 1.90
C VAL A 53 6.22 -9.97 1.71
N ASP A 54 6.65 -9.52 0.53
CA ASP A 54 8.05 -9.28 0.22
C ASP A 54 8.47 -7.87 0.67
N TYR A 55 7.73 -6.84 0.22
CA TYR A 55 7.95 -5.45 0.62
C TYR A 55 6.64 -4.70 0.83
N VAL A 56 6.66 -3.75 1.75
CA VAL A 56 5.63 -2.72 1.90
C VAL A 56 6.21 -1.40 1.41
N ILE A 57 5.60 -0.80 0.40
CA ILE A 57 6.11 0.38 -0.27
C ILE A 57 5.16 1.54 0.04
N ALA A 58 5.63 2.55 0.77
CA ALA A 58 4.87 3.76 1.03
C ALA A 58 5.20 4.85 0.01
N GLU A 59 4.19 5.42 -0.64
CA GLU A 59 4.35 6.64 -1.42
C GLU A 59 4.35 7.83 -0.46
N VAL A 60 5.49 8.49 -0.29
CA VAL A 60 5.65 9.57 0.68
C VAL A 60 5.88 10.88 -0.04
N LEU A 61 4.94 11.81 0.10
CA LEU A 61 4.98 13.15 -0.49
C LEU A 61 5.31 14.21 0.56
N PHE A 62 5.67 15.40 0.07
CA PHE A 62 5.91 16.59 0.89
C PHE A 62 6.91 16.34 2.04
N GLY A 63 8.03 15.67 1.76
CA GLY A 63 9.10 15.46 2.74
C GLY A 63 8.76 14.54 3.91
N GLY A 64 7.70 13.72 3.82
CA GLY A 64 7.30 12.83 4.93
C GLY A 64 5.89 13.06 5.46
N HIS A 65 5.29 14.20 5.13
CA HIS A 65 4.07 14.66 5.78
C HIS A 65 2.83 13.90 5.29
N TRP A 66 2.80 13.53 4.01
CA TRP A 66 1.64 12.92 3.38
C TRP A 66 1.94 11.59 2.70
N ILE A 67 1.03 10.63 2.85
CA ILE A 67 1.13 9.29 2.26
C ILE A 67 -0.16 9.02 1.50
N PRO A 68 -0.28 9.39 0.22
CA PRO A 68 -1.52 9.16 -0.51
C PRO A 68 -1.83 7.68 -0.69
N ARG A 69 -0.80 6.84 -0.84
CA ARG A 69 -0.90 5.42 -1.20
C ARG A 69 0.22 4.60 -0.58
N TYR A 70 -0.03 3.31 -0.47
CA TYR A 70 0.97 2.31 -0.13
C TYR A 70 0.67 1.02 -0.89
N ALA A 71 1.70 0.21 -1.10
CA ALA A 71 1.58 -1.04 -1.83
C ALA A 71 2.19 -2.19 -1.05
N LEU A 72 1.58 -3.37 -1.17
CA LEU A 72 2.14 -4.63 -0.71
C LEU A 72 2.67 -5.37 -1.95
N ARG A 73 3.99 -5.46 -2.06
CA ARG A 73 4.64 -6.33 -3.03
C ARG A 73 4.69 -7.73 -2.47
N THR A 74 4.13 -8.65 -3.22
CA THR A 74 4.12 -10.08 -2.91
C THR A 74 5.30 -10.75 -3.60
N LYS A 75 5.79 -11.88 -3.08
CA LYS A 75 6.93 -12.61 -3.66
C LYS A 75 6.57 -13.21 -5.02
N ARG A 76 5.30 -13.56 -5.25
CA ARG A 76 4.87 -14.28 -6.47
C ARG A 76 3.78 -13.57 -7.27
N ASN A 77 2.86 -12.87 -6.62
CA ASN A 77 1.63 -12.36 -7.24
C ASN A 77 1.66 -10.85 -7.57
N GLY A 78 2.86 -10.28 -7.71
CA GLY A 78 3.04 -8.88 -8.08
C GLY A 78 2.75 -7.91 -6.94
N THR A 79 2.30 -6.70 -7.27
CA THR A 79 2.19 -5.58 -6.32
C THR A 79 0.76 -5.07 -6.25
N TYR A 80 0.19 -5.04 -5.05
CA TYR A 80 -1.16 -4.55 -4.79
C TYR A 80 -1.09 -3.17 -4.13
N THR A 81 -1.74 -2.18 -4.73
CA THR A 81 -1.70 -0.79 -4.23
C THR A 81 -3.04 -0.41 -3.59
N PHE A 82 -2.94 0.27 -2.45
CA PHE A 82 -4.07 0.68 -1.64
C PHE A 82 -3.95 2.14 -1.19
N ALA A 83 -5.10 2.73 -0.88
CA ALA A 83 -5.19 4.01 -0.16
C ALA A 83 -6.15 3.85 1.02
N SER A 84 -5.99 4.70 2.04
CA SER A 84 -6.88 4.69 3.21
C SER A 84 -6.95 6.07 3.83
N LYS A 85 -7.99 6.33 4.64
CA LYS A 85 -8.13 7.62 5.33
C LYS A 85 -6.97 7.91 6.28
N GLN A 86 -6.41 6.88 6.93
CA GLN A 86 -5.33 7.02 7.91
C GLN A 86 -4.15 6.08 7.58
N PRO A 87 -3.39 6.37 6.52
CA PRO A 87 -2.33 5.49 6.01
C PRO A 87 -1.22 5.26 7.03
N LYS A 88 -0.90 6.25 7.88
CA LYS A 88 0.08 6.10 8.96
C LYS A 88 -0.36 5.06 10.00
N VAL A 89 -1.67 4.96 10.30
CA VAL A 89 -2.20 3.97 11.23
C VAL A 89 -2.11 2.58 10.63
N VAL A 90 -2.47 2.43 9.35
CA VAL A 90 -2.33 1.16 8.61
C VAL A 90 -0.88 0.70 8.62
N LEU A 91 0.06 1.54 8.21
CA LEU A 91 1.49 1.19 8.16
C LEU A 91 2.03 0.83 9.56
N ARG A 92 1.57 1.49 10.63
CA ARG A 92 1.94 1.13 12.01
C ARG A 92 1.40 -0.24 12.41
N ALA A 93 0.19 -0.60 11.97
CA ALA A 93 -0.37 -1.92 12.22
C ALA A 93 0.38 -3.02 11.43
N ILE A 94 0.72 -2.76 10.16
CA ILE A 94 1.53 -3.68 9.33
C ILE A 94 2.92 -3.92 9.94
N ARG A 95 3.54 -2.88 10.52
CA ARG A 95 4.87 -2.97 11.16
C ARG A 95 4.97 -4.01 12.28
N LYS A 96 3.85 -4.48 12.84
CA LYS A 96 3.86 -5.58 13.81
C LYS A 96 4.22 -6.93 13.18
N TYR A 97 3.97 -7.09 11.88
CA TYR A 97 4.08 -8.35 11.15
C TYR A 97 5.15 -8.33 10.05
N VAL A 98 5.55 -7.14 9.59
CA VAL A 98 6.57 -6.95 8.56
C VAL A 98 7.77 -6.20 9.13
N GLU A 99 8.95 -6.76 8.92
CA GLU A 99 10.24 -6.19 9.35
C GLU A 99 10.42 -4.76 8.82
N PRO A 100 10.91 -3.80 9.64
CA PRO A 100 11.12 -2.41 9.21
C PRO A 100 11.95 -2.26 7.94
N GLU A 101 12.92 -3.14 7.71
CA GLU A 101 13.82 -3.15 6.56
C GLU A 101 13.07 -3.43 5.24
N ARG A 102 11.93 -4.12 5.33
CA ARG A 102 11.04 -4.41 4.19
C ARG A 102 9.96 -3.34 4.00
N MET A 103 9.88 -2.34 4.88
CA MET A 103 8.98 -1.20 4.77
C MET A 103 9.70 0.01 4.16
N VAL A 104 9.67 0.11 2.84
CA VAL A 104 10.47 1.08 2.07
C VAL A 104 9.64 2.26 1.56
N ARG A 105 10.30 3.39 1.28
CA ARG A 105 9.69 4.52 0.59
C ARG A 105 9.83 4.35 -0.92
N SER A 106 8.80 4.71 -1.69
CA SER A 106 8.86 4.65 -3.15
C SER A 106 9.97 5.55 -3.71
N LEU A 107 10.91 4.95 -4.45
CA LEU A 107 12.00 5.64 -5.15
C LEU A 107 11.51 6.50 -6.34
N SER A 108 10.35 6.15 -6.90
CA SER A 108 9.87 6.70 -8.18
C SER A 108 9.56 8.20 -8.11
N PHE A 109 9.19 8.72 -6.94
CA PHE A 109 8.97 10.16 -6.73
C PHE A 109 10.26 10.97 -6.86
N PHE A 110 11.34 10.53 -6.20
CA PHE A 110 12.65 11.20 -6.31
C PHE A 110 13.18 11.13 -7.74
N GLN A 111 13.05 9.99 -8.41
CA GLN A 111 13.47 9.85 -9.81
C GLN A 111 12.67 10.80 -10.74
N GLY A 112 11.36 10.95 -10.54
CA GLY A 112 10.53 11.88 -11.31
C GLY A 112 10.93 13.35 -11.12
N ILE A 113 11.14 13.79 -9.87
CA ILE A 113 11.60 15.15 -9.56
C ILE A 113 12.97 15.44 -10.17
N TRP A 114 13.94 14.54 -9.99
CA TRP A 114 15.29 14.73 -10.53
C TRP A 114 15.30 14.77 -12.06
N ARG A 115 14.46 13.95 -12.71
CA ARG A 115 14.30 13.99 -14.19
C ARG A 115 13.67 15.30 -14.65
N GLY A 116 12.64 15.80 -13.96
CA GLY A 116 12.02 17.09 -14.25
C GLY A 116 12.98 18.28 -14.08
N LEU A 117 13.75 18.30 -12.99
CA LEU A 117 14.76 19.33 -12.74
C LEU A 117 15.89 19.31 -13.77
N LYS A 118 16.39 18.13 -14.17
CA LYS A 118 17.39 18.01 -15.24
C LYS A 118 16.88 18.54 -16.58
N ALA A 119 15.61 18.29 -16.91
CA ALA A 119 14.99 18.79 -18.14
C ALA A 119 14.88 20.32 -18.17
N LEU A 120 14.56 20.95 -17.03
CA LEU A 120 14.50 22.42 -16.90
C LEU A 120 15.90 23.07 -17.03
N ILE A 121 16.94 22.43 -16.49
CA ILE A 121 18.31 22.93 -16.59
C ILE A 121 18.85 22.81 -18.03
N HIS A 122 18.51 21.72 -18.75
CA HIS A 122 18.89 21.57 -20.16
C HIS A 122 18.20 22.59 -21.08
N ARG A 123 16.97 23.02 -20.75
CA ARG A 123 16.22 24.00 -21.54
C ARG A 123 16.75 25.44 -21.44
N LYS A 124 17.61 25.74 -20.46
CA LYS A 124 18.26 27.05 -20.27
C LYS A 124 19.62 27.19 -20.96
N LYS A 125 20.10 26.15 -21.65
CA LYS A 125 21.40 26.13 -22.37
C LYS A 125 21.29 26.32 -23.89
N HIS A 126 20.09 26.63 -24.40
CA HIS A 126 19.86 27.02 -25.80
C HIS A 126 19.27 28.42 -25.85
#